data_AF-A0A933D0M5-F1
#
_entry.id   AF-A0A933D0M5-F1
#
_cell.length_a   1.000
_cell.length_b   1.000
_cell.length_c   1.000
_cell.angle_alpha   90.00
_cell.angle_beta   90.00
_cell.angle_gamma   90.00
#
_symmetry.space_group_name_H-M   'P 1'
#
loop_
_entity.id
_entity.type
_entity.pdbx_description
1 polymer ?
#
loop_
_entity_poly.entity_id
_entity_poly.type
_entity_poly.pdbx_seq_one_letter_code
_entity_poly.pdbx_strand_id
1 'polypeptide(L)'
;MLKEINASKNPQGTGPDFDQVRRKYLKQLSQLTGRGTILYSTAYLESRSMPPAALQISLADMQGFMEAVSNVQEKELDLILHSPGGQAEAAESVVDYLRSRFDHVRIFIPIAAMSAATMIALSANEIFMGQHSQLGPIDPQFIITTPEGPRSAPAKAILNQFELAKKECKEPSNLAAWMPILRTYAPGLLTQCVASQELAVRMVSSWLAKYMFASQENAAEKAGKIAAWFADYESFQSHGRRVGPDQALEQGVKVLRLESNQQLQDAVLAVHHAAMHTFSGTPAMKIIENHHGRAWITQSGQVRIAVPGQPPTSPTGTPNRAAKRREKFRR
;
A
#
# COMPACT_ATOMS: atom_id res chain seq x y z
N MET A 1 22.87 4.62 -7.21
CA MET A 1 21.52 4.98 -7.67
C MET A 1 21.32 6.47 -7.94
N LEU A 2 21.41 7.38 -6.96
CA LEU A 2 21.23 8.83 -7.19
C LEU A 2 22.07 9.41 -8.34
N LYS A 3 23.36 9.03 -8.41
CA LYS A 3 24.24 9.41 -9.52
C LYS A 3 23.73 8.92 -10.88
N GLU A 4 23.14 7.72 -10.92
CA GLU A 4 22.61 7.12 -12.14
C GLU A 4 21.30 7.79 -12.57
N ILE A 5 20.40 8.06 -11.62
CA ILE A 5 19.18 8.82 -11.88
C ILE A 5 19.52 10.20 -12.45
N ASN A 6 20.45 10.92 -11.82
CA ASN A 6 20.85 12.25 -12.29
C ASN A 6 21.59 12.23 -13.63
N ALA A 7 22.23 11.11 -13.99
CA ALA A 7 22.90 10.92 -15.28
C ALA A 7 21.91 10.50 -16.39
N SER A 8 20.80 9.87 -16.04
CA SER A 8 19.74 9.51 -16.97
C SER A 8 19.03 10.76 -17.49
N LYS A 9 18.56 10.71 -18.74
CA LYS A 9 17.79 11.81 -19.36
C LYS A 9 16.49 11.26 -19.88
N ASN A 10 15.38 11.88 -19.48
CA ASN A 10 14.07 11.57 -20.03
C ASN A 10 14.04 11.82 -21.56
N PRO A 11 13.05 11.31 -22.30
CA PRO A 11 12.99 11.47 -23.76
C PRO A 11 13.03 12.94 -24.24
N GLN A 12 12.61 13.88 -23.40
CA GLN A 12 12.62 15.31 -23.67
C GLN A 12 13.96 15.99 -23.32
N GLY A 13 14.89 15.29 -22.68
CA GLY A 13 16.17 15.81 -22.21
C GLY A 13 16.08 16.84 -21.06
N THR A 14 14.92 16.98 -20.43
CA THR A 14 14.59 18.05 -19.47
C THR A 14 14.80 17.65 -18.01
N GLY A 15 15.09 16.38 -17.72
CA GLY A 15 15.30 15.89 -16.37
C GLY A 15 15.61 14.39 -16.30
N PRO A 16 15.70 13.84 -15.08
CA PRO A 16 15.99 12.42 -14.86
C PRO A 16 14.96 11.49 -15.49
N ASP A 17 15.39 10.34 -16.00
CA ASP A 17 14.53 9.25 -16.44
C ASP A 17 14.37 8.20 -15.33
N PHE A 18 13.40 8.45 -14.44
CA PHE A 18 13.08 7.52 -13.35
C PHE A 18 12.59 6.16 -13.86
N ASP A 19 11.91 6.12 -15.00
CA ASP A 19 11.35 4.89 -15.57
C ASP A 19 12.46 4.00 -16.13
N GLN A 20 13.43 4.58 -16.85
CA GLN A 20 14.59 3.85 -17.34
C GLN A 20 15.33 3.15 -16.20
N VAL A 21 15.61 3.86 -15.11
CA VAL A 21 16.34 3.31 -13.97
C VAL A 21 15.52 2.23 -13.26
N ARG A 22 14.23 2.46 -13.01
CA ARG A 22 13.35 1.49 -12.34
C ARG A 22 13.17 0.21 -13.17
N ARG A 23 12.94 0.34 -14.48
CA ARG A 23 12.81 -0.80 -15.41
C ARG A 23 14.10 -1.59 -15.55
N LYS A 24 15.25 -0.90 -15.53
CA LYS A 24 16.57 -1.57 -15.52
C LYS A 24 16.68 -2.52 -14.33
N TYR A 25 16.39 -2.06 -13.12
CA TYR A 25 16.51 -2.89 -11.92
C TYR A 25 15.46 -4.01 -11.86
N LEU A 26 14.23 -3.76 -12.33
CA LEU A 26 13.21 -4.80 -12.45
C LEU A 26 13.66 -5.93 -13.39
N LYS A 27 14.23 -5.57 -14.54
CA LYS A 27 14.77 -6.54 -15.49
C LYS A 27 15.94 -7.33 -14.91
N GLN A 28 16.84 -6.66 -14.19
CA GLN A 28 17.98 -7.33 -13.53
C GLN A 28 17.52 -8.33 -12.47
N LEU A 29 16.51 -7.98 -11.66
CA LEU A 29 15.96 -8.90 -10.65
C LEU A 29 15.28 -10.11 -11.29
N SER A 30 14.50 -9.90 -12.36
CA SER A 30 13.90 -11.01 -13.11
C SER A 30 14.96 -11.93 -13.72
N GLN A 31 16.02 -11.37 -14.30
CA GLN A 31 17.15 -12.15 -14.84
C GLN A 31 17.91 -12.93 -13.77
N LEU A 32 18.08 -12.35 -12.58
CA LEU A 32 18.75 -12.99 -11.45
C LEU A 32 17.97 -14.20 -10.93
N THR A 33 16.64 -14.09 -10.90
CA THR A 33 15.76 -15.08 -10.27
C THR A 33 15.16 -16.07 -11.26
N GLY A 34 15.11 -15.72 -12.55
CA GLY A 34 14.43 -16.49 -13.59
C GLY A 34 12.89 -16.43 -13.49
N ARG A 35 12.36 -15.49 -12.71
CA ARG A 35 10.92 -15.40 -12.38
C ARG A 35 10.33 -14.11 -12.96
N GLY A 36 9.03 -14.13 -13.20
CA GLY A 36 8.30 -12.93 -13.56
C GLY A 36 8.37 -11.95 -12.39
N THR A 37 8.84 -10.72 -12.62
CA THR A 37 8.96 -9.72 -11.55
C THR A 37 7.97 -8.59 -11.73
N ILE A 38 7.25 -8.26 -10.66
CA ILE A 38 6.31 -7.14 -10.57
C ILE A 38 6.62 -6.32 -9.32
N LEU A 39 6.62 -5.00 -9.45
CA LEU A 39 6.62 -4.03 -8.37
C LEU A 39 5.19 -3.56 -8.13
N TYR A 40 4.71 -3.67 -6.90
CA TYR A 40 3.54 -2.95 -6.40
C TYR A 40 3.95 -2.09 -5.20
N SER A 41 4.12 -0.80 -5.46
CA SER A 41 4.55 0.15 -4.43
C SER A 41 3.67 1.39 -4.43
N THR A 42 3.44 1.93 -3.24
CA THR A 42 2.80 3.22 -3.04
C THR A 42 3.78 4.22 -2.42
N ALA A 43 3.48 5.50 -2.56
CA ALA A 43 4.20 6.62 -1.95
C ALA A 43 3.93 6.74 -0.43
N TYR A 44 3.77 5.60 0.25
CA TYR A 44 3.39 5.48 1.66
C TYR A 44 4.26 6.32 2.61
N LEU A 45 5.57 6.36 2.34
CA LEU A 45 6.56 6.99 3.21
C LEU A 45 6.95 8.40 2.74
N GLU A 46 6.30 8.93 1.71
CA GLU A 46 6.58 10.27 1.23
C GLU A 46 6.01 11.33 2.16
N SER A 47 6.74 12.41 2.36
CA SER A 47 6.36 13.51 3.26
C SER A 47 5.31 14.45 2.67
N ARG A 48 5.06 14.35 1.35
CA ARG A 48 4.12 15.23 0.65
C ARG A 48 2.67 14.90 1.01
N SER A 49 1.83 15.93 1.09
CA SER A 49 0.40 15.75 1.37
C SER A 49 -0.29 15.07 0.19
N MET A 50 -0.85 13.88 0.44
CA MET A 50 -1.65 13.12 -0.51
C MET A 50 -2.94 12.66 0.18
N PRO A 51 -4.07 12.57 -0.54
CA PRO A 51 -5.27 11.96 0.01
C PRO A 51 -4.96 10.52 0.45
N PRO A 52 -5.23 10.12 1.71
CA PRO A 52 -4.94 8.77 2.17
C PRO A 52 -5.55 7.68 1.29
N ALA A 53 -6.77 7.90 0.78
CA ALA A 53 -7.46 7.00 -0.14
C ALA A 53 -6.69 6.75 -1.45
N ALA A 54 -5.85 7.69 -1.90
CA ALA A 54 -5.05 7.54 -3.11
C ALA A 54 -3.87 6.56 -2.93
N LEU A 55 -3.44 6.32 -1.69
CA LEU A 55 -2.36 5.40 -1.34
C LEU A 55 -2.86 4.02 -0.92
N GLN A 56 -4.18 3.89 -0.71
CA GLN A 56 -4.78 2.63 -0.31
C GLN A 56 -4.86 1.64 -1.48
N ILE A 57 -4.78 0.35 -1.14
CA ILE A 57 -5.20 -0.75 -2.00
C ILE A 57 -6.70 -0.61 -2.23
N SER A 58 -7.10 -0.50 -3.49
CA SER A 58 -8.52 -0.44 -3.88
C SER A 58 -8.76 -1.27 -5.13
N LEU A 59 -10.03 -1.54 -5.44
CA LEU A 59 -10.38 -2.33 -6.63
C LEU A 59 -9.83 -1.72 -7.94
N ALA A 60 -9.58 -0.41 -7.97
CA ALA A 60 -8.96 0.26 -9.13
C ALA A 60 -7.55 -0.29 -9.43
N ASP A 61 -6.84 -0.82 -8.44
CA ASP A 61 -5.51 -1.40 -8.63
C ASP A 61 -5.53 -2.67 -9.49
N MET A 62 -6.70 -3.31 -9.64
CA MET A 62 -6.88 -4.42 -10.58
C MET A 62 -6.53 -4.03 -12.01
N GLN A 63 -6.81 -2.79 -12.43
CA GLN A 63 -6.43 -2.31 -13.76
C GLN A 63 -4.90 -2.35 -13.92
N GLY A 64 -4.17 -1.94 -12.88
CA GLY A 64 -2.72 -1.96 -12.89
C GLY A 64 -2.13 -3.36 -12.84
N PHE A 65 -2.73 -4.28 -12.07
CA PHE A 65 -2.32 -5.68 -12.09
C PHE A 65 -2.60 -6.34 -13.44
N MET A 66 -3.77 -6.11 -14.05
CA MET A 66 -4.08 -6.62 -15.38
C MET A 66 -3.08 -6.11 -16.44
N GLU A 67 -2.72 -4.83 -16.36
CA GLU A 67 -1.73 -4.22 -17.25
C GLU A 67 -0.33 -4.82 -17.04
N ALA A 68 0.14 -4.91 -15.80
CA ALA A 68 1.47 -5.42 -15.47
C ALA A 68 1.61 -6.94 -15.64
N VAL A 69 0.53 -7.72 -15.57
CA VAL A 69 0.59 -9.18 -15.78
C VAL A 69 0.37 -9.55 -17.25
N SER A 70 -0.20 -8.66 -18.07
CA SER A 70 -0.64 -8.93 -19.44
C SER A 70 0.40 -9.65 -20.34
N ASN A 71 1.67 -9.26 -20.25
CA ASN A 71 2.76 -9.81 -21.06
C ASN A 71 3.79 -10.65 -20.28
N VAL A 72 3.50 -10.99 -19.01
CA VAL A 72 4.34 -11.89 -18.20
C VAL A 72 3.98 -13.33 -18.54
N GLN A 73 4.96 -14.10 -19.01
CA GLN A 73 4.77 -15.50 -19.45
C GLN A 73 5.23 -16.51 -18.39
N GLU A 74 6.08 -16.08 -17.47
CA GLU A 74 6.58 -16.87 -16.37
C GLU A 74 5.43 -17.36 -15.49
N LYS A 75 5.51 -18.63 -15.06
CA LYS A 75 4.55 -19.24 -14.13
C LYS A 75 4.86 -18.96 -12.67
N GLU A 76 5.97 -18.30 -12.43
CA GLU A 76 6.54 -18.04 -11.13
C GLU A 76 6.69 -16.53 -10.95
N LEU A 77 6.14 -15.97 -9.87
CA LEU A 77 6.08 -14.53 -9.62
C LEU A 77 6.91 -14.11 -8.42
N ASP A 78 7.74 -13.10 -8.63
CA ASP A 78 8.38 -12.26 -7.62
C ASP A 78 7.65 -10.92 -7.55
N LEU A 79 6.92 -10.69 -6.46
CA LEU A 79 6.21 -9.45 -6.21
C LEU A 79 6.93 -8.63 -5.14
N ILE A 80 7.39 -7.43 -5.49
CA ILE A 80 7.91 -6.46 -4.52
C ILE A 80 6.73 -5.64 -4.02
N LEU A 81 6.41 -5.76 -2.73
CA LEU A 81 5.23 -5.15 -2.13
C LEU A 81 5.59 -4.09 -1.10
N HIS A 82 5.08 -2.88 -1.28
CA HIS A 82 5.21 -1.78 -0.33
C HIS A 82 3.94 -0.93 -0.31
N SER A 83 3.14 -1.04 0.77
CA SER A 83 1.81 -0.41 0.83
C SER A 83 1.30 -0.26 2.27
N PRO A 84 0.52 0.81 2.57
CA PRO A 84 -0.16 0.97 3.86
C PRO A 84 -1.39 0.05 4.02
N GLY A 85 -1.72 -0.74 3.01
CA GLY A 85 -2.95 -1.52 2.97
C GLY A 85 -4.12 -0.75 2.36
N GLY A 86 -5.35 -1.13 2.69
CA GLY A 86 -6.55 -0.65 2.02
C GLY A 86 -7.71 -1.61 2.22
N GLN A 87 -8.47 -1.84 1.15
CA GLN A 87 -9.67 -2.68 1.18
C GLN A 87 -9.30 -4.17 1.15
N ALA A 88 -9.92 -4.97 2.03
CA ALA A 88 -9.71 -6.42 2.08
C ALA A 88 -10.20 -7.11 0.81
N GLU A 89 -11.35 -6.69 0.28
CA GLU A 89 -11.97 -7.22 -0.94
C GLU A 89 -11.12 -6.90 -2.20
N ALA A 90 -10.44 -5.74 -2.19
CA ALA A 90 -9.47 -5.43 -3.24
C ALA A 90 -8.24 -6.34 -3.16
N ALA A 91 -7.75 -6.63 -1.95
CA ALA A 91 -6.70 -7.62 -1.75
C ALA A 91 -7.14 -9.02 -2.21
N GLU A 92 -8.39 -9.43 -1.94
CA GLU A 92 -8.96 -10.68 -2.46
C GLU A 92 -8.88 -10.76 -3.98
N SER A 93 -9.37 -9.72 -4.65
CA SER A 93 -9.39 -9.62 -6.11
C SER A 93 -7.98 -9.71 -6.70
N VAL A 94 -7.00 -9.05 -6.07
CA VAL A 94 -5.58 -9.11 -6.47
C VAL A 94 -5.04 -10.51 -6.27
N VAL A 95 -5.26 -11.12 -5.11
CA VAL A 95 -4.77 -12.48 -4.81
C VAL A 95 -5.35 -13.50 -5.78
N ASP A 96 -6.66 -13.50 -6.01
CA ASP A 96 -7.32 -14.43 -6.92
C ASP A 96 -6.79 -14.26 -8.35
N TYR A 97 -6.58 -13.02 -8.80
CA TYR A 97 -6.02 -12.76 -10.12
C TYR A 97 -4.57 -13.26 -10.24
N LEU A 98 -3.70 -12.93 -9.28
CA LEU A 98 -2.33 -13.42 -9.29
C LEU A 98 -2.29 -14.96 -9.25
N ARG A 99 -3.14 -15.59 -8.43
CA ARG A 99 -3.23 -17.05 -8.32
C ARG A 99 -3.84 -17.74 -9.54
N SER A 100 -4.61 -17.02 -10.36
CA SER A 100 -5.06 -17.52 -11.67
C SER A 100 -3.97 -17.52 -12.74
N ARG A 101 -2.88 -16.78 -12.50
CA ARG A 101 -1.81 -16.55 -13.49
C ARG A 101 -0.48 -17.22 -13.13
N PHE A 102 -0.21 -17.40 -11.83
CA PHE A 102 1.06 -17.88 -11.31
C PHE A 102 0.89 -19.06 -10.35
N ASP A 103 1.70 -20.08 -10.55
CA ASP A 103 1.69 -21.31 -9.77
C ASP A 103 2.42 -21.12 -8.43
N HIS A 104 3.49 -20.32 -8.44
CA HIS A 104 4.29 -20.02 -7.25
C HIS A 104 4.60 -18.53 -7.11
N VAL A 105 4.19 -17.94 -5.99
CA VAL A 105 4.32 -16.52 -5.70
C VAL A 105 5.25 -16.32 -4.49
N ARG A 106 6.33 -15.55 -4.70
CA ARG A 106 7.21 -15.03 -3.65
C ARG A 106 6.94 -13.55 -3.49
N ILE A 107 6.82 -13.10 -2.25
CA ILE A 107 6.60 -11.67 -1.96
C ILE A 107 7.79 -11.12 -1.20
N PHE A 108 8.39 -10.07 -1.73
CA PHE A 108 9.45 -9.31 -1.09
C PHE A 108 8.84 -8.11 -0.38
N ILE A 109 9.16 -7.94 0.91
CA ILE A 109 8.78 -6.79 1.71
C ILE A 109 10.05 -6.00 2.01
N PRO A 110 10.37 -4.93 1.26
CA PRO A 110 11.57 -4.14 1.51
C PRO A 110 11.48 -3.39 2.84
N ILE A 111 10.35 -2.72 3.09
CA ILE A 111 10.12 -1.90 4.28
C ILE A 111 8.81 -2.27 4.96
N ALA A 112 7.66 -2.02 4.34
CA ALA A 112 6.37 -2.19 5.01
C ALA A 112 5.26 -2.69 4.08
N ALA A 113 4.52 -3.70 4.54
CA ALA A 113 3.21 -4.08 4.02
C ALA A 113 2.24 -4.16 5.21
N MET A 114 1.27 -3.25 5.26
CA MET A 114 0.35 -3.11 6.40
C MET A 114 -1.07 -3.54 6.00
N SER A 115 -1.87 -4.01 6.96
CA SER A 115 -3.30 -4.28 6.77
C SER A 115 -3.57 -5.17 5.55
N ALA A 116 -4.38 -4.74 4.58
CA ALA A 116 -4.65 -5.49 3.35
C ALA A 116 -3.38 -5.89 2.57
N ALA A 117 -2.27 -5.14 2.67
CA ALA A 117 -0.99 -5.53 2.06
C ALA A 117 -0.36 -6.73 2.80
N THR A 118 -0.51 -6.82 4.13
CA THR A 118 -0.16 -8.03 4.88
C THR A 118 -0.97 -9.22 4.40
N MET A 119 -2.28 -9.03 4.14
CA MET A 119 -3.14 -10.10 3.64
C MET A 119 -2.64 -10.64 2.29
N ILE A 120 -2.25 -9.75 1.36
CA ILE A 120 -1.60 -10.14 0.10
C ILE A 120 -0.28 -10.88 0.38
N ALA A 121 0.57 -10.37 1.28
CA ALA A 121 1.83 -11.01 1.65
C ALA A 121 1.64 -12.45 2.17
N LEU A 122 0.68 -12.64 3.08
CA LEU A 122 0.34 -13.94 3.66
C LEU A 122 -0.34 -14.90 2.66
N SER A 123 -0.78 -14.40 1.51
CA SER A 123 -1.23 -15.26 0.43
C SER A 123 -0.11 -15.93 -0.35
N ALA A 124 1.17 -15.54 -0.14
CA ALA A 124 2.33 -16.06 -0.87
C ALA A 124 2.68 -17.52 -0.51
N ASN A 125 3.49 -18.16 -1.35
CA ASN A 125 4.14 -19.42 -1.00
C ASN A 125 5.27 -19.21 0.01
N GLU A 126 5.93 -18.05 -0.05
CA GLU A 126 6.97 -17.63 0.88
C GLU A 126 7.18 -16.11 0.83
N ILE A 127 7.61 -15.54 1.94
CA ILE A 127 7.81 -14.10 2.10
C ILE A 127 9.30 -13.84 2.36
N PHE A 128 9.89 -12.89 1.66
CA PHE A 128 11.24 -12.41 1.91
C PHE A 128 11.17 -11.08 2.63
N MET A 129 11.79 -11.01 3.81
CA MET A 129 11.82 -9.82 4.66
C MET A 129 13.25 -9.47 5.00
N GLY A 130 13.57 -8.17 4.98
CA GLY A 130 14.79 -7.65 5.59
C GLY A 130 14.62 -7.45 7.10
N GLN A 131 15.73 -7.24 7.80
CA GLN A 131 15.79 -7.08 9.26
C GLN A 131 14.89 -5.96 9.79
N HIS A 132 14.73 -4.89 9.00
CA HIS A 132 13.92 -3.73 9.34
C HIS A 132 12.56 -3.71 8.65
N SER A 133 12.25 -4.75 7.87
CA SER A 133 10.95 -4.88 7.23
C SER A 133 9.86 -5.18 8.27
N GLN A 134 8.62 -4.87 7.89
CA GLN A 134 7.47 -5.06 8.75
C GLN A 134 6.22 -5.46 7.98
N LEU A 135 5.51 -6.43 8.55
CA LEU A 135 4.10 -6.66 8.30
C LEU A 135 3.28 -5.88 9.34
N GLY A 136 1.98 -5.73 9.10
CA GLY A 136 1.03 -5.14 10.04
C GLY A 136 -0.15 -6.05 10.38
N PRO A 137 -0.89 -5.74 11.47
CA PRO A 137 -2.16 -6.37 11.80
C PRO A 137 -3.16 -6.33 10.64
N ILE A 138 -4.05 -7.33 10.58
CA ILE A 138 -5.12 -7.43 9.57
C ILE A 138 -6.51 -7.12 10.16
N ASP A 139 -6.57 -6.60 11.40
CA ASP A 139 -7.83 -6.27 12.04
C ASP A 139 -8.55 -5.14 11.27
N PRO A 140 -9.84 -5.30 10.95
CA PRO A 140 -10.56 -4.31 10.17
C PRO A 140 -10.79 -3.02 10.96
N GLN A 141 -10.69 -1.88 10.27
CA GLN A 141 -10.97 -0.57 10.83
C GLN A 141 -12.22 0.04 10.19
N PHE A 142 -13.02 0.70 11.02
CA PHE A 142 -14.25 1.38 10.61
C PHE A 142 -14.12 2.88 10.86
N ILE A 143 -14.65 3.67 9.93
CA ILE A 143 -14.80 5.11 10.13
C ILE A 143 -16.16 5.34 10.79
N ILE A 144 -16.13 5.82 12.03
CA ILE A 144 -17.33 6.20 12.80
C ILE A 144 -17.47 7.70 12.76
N THR A 145 -18.68 8.20 12.49
CA THR A 145 -18.98 9.62 12.59
C THR A 145 -19.25 10.00 14.05
N THR A 146 -18.39 10.84 14.62
CA THR A 146 -18.63 11.46 15.93
C THR A 146 -19.01 12.94 15.75
N PRO A 147 -19.54 13.62 16.79
CA PRO A 147 -19.81 15.06 16.73
C PRO A 147 -18.57 15.90 16.37
N GLU A 148 -17.37 15.41 16.69
CA GLU A 148 -16.08 16.05 16.40
C GLU A 148 -15.56 15.71 15.00
N GLY A 149 -16.25 14.83 14.26
CA GLY A 149 -15.92 14.40 12.90
C GLY A 149 -15.70 12.90 12.76
N PRO A 150 -15.36 12.42 11.55
CA PRO A 150 -15.07 11.02 11.31
C PRO A 150 -13.80 10.57 12.05
N ARG A 151 -13.87 9.45 12.76
CA ARG A 151 -12.72 8.81 13.43
C ARG A 151 -12.60 7.35 13.01
N SER A 152 -11.38 6.90 12.78
CA SER A 152 -11.10 5.47 12.55
C SER A 152 -11.05 4.73 13.90
N ALA A 153 -11.71 3.59 13.99
CA ALA A 153 -11.70 2.71 15.15
C ALA A 153 -11.57 1.24 14.71
N PRO A 154 -10.75 0.43 15.39
CA PRO A 154 -10.72 -1.02 15.18
C PRO A 154 -12.07 -1.66 15.48
N ALA A 155 -12.49 -2.63 14.67
CA ALA A 155 -13.74 -3.37 14.87
C ALA A 155 -13.84 -3.97 16.28
N LYS A 156 -12.74 -4.57 16.78
CA LYS A 156 -12.69 -5.13 18.14
C LYS A 156 -12.93 -4.09 19.23
N ALA A 157 -12.40 -2.88 19.06
CA ALA A 157 -12.57 -1.80 20.02
C ALA A 157 -14.04 -1.34 20.08
N ILE A 158 -14.72 -1.27 18.93
CA ILE A 158 -16.15 -0.95 18.84
C ILE A 158 -16.99 -2.01 19.58
N LEU A 159 -16.70 -3.30 19.33
CA LEU A 159 -17.38 -4.41 20.02
C LEU A 159 -17.14 -4.38 21.53
N ASN A 160 -15.88 -4.18 21.95
CA ASN A 160 -15.53 -4.11 23.36
C ASN A 160 -16.20 -2.91 24.06
N GLN A 161 -16.28 -1.74 23.40
CA GLN A 161 -16.99 -0.58 23.94
C GLN A 161 -18.50 -0.85 24.09
N PHE A 162 -19.12 -1.54 23.12
CA PHE A 162 -20.52 -1.90 23.22
C PHE A 162 -20.80 -2.90 24.35
N GLU A 163 -19.93 -3.90 24.54
CA GLU A 163 -20.05 -4.82 25.67
C GLU A 163 -19.85 -4.13 27.03
N LEU A 164 -18.95 -3.15 27.10
CA LEU A 164 -18.81 -2.29 28.28
C LEU A 164 -20.10 -1.50 28.56
N ALA A 165 -20.69 -0.89 27.52
CA ALA A 165 -21.95 -0.17 27.64
C ALA A 165 -23.08 -1.08 28.15
N LYS A 166 -23.19 -2.31 27.64
CA LYS A 166 -24.16 -3.31 28.14
C LYS A 166 -23.97 -3.63 29.63
N LYS A 167 -22.73 -3.61 30.12
CA LYS A 167 -22.42 -3.86 31.54
C LYS A 167 -22.75 -2.65 32.42
N GLU A 168 -22.34 -1.45 32.01
CA GLU A 168 -22.47 -0.23 32.81
C GLU A 168 -23.89 0.35 32.81
N CYS A 169 -24.62 0.25 31.70
CA CYS A 169 -26.01 0.71 31.59
C CYS A 169 -27.01 -0.15 32.40
N LYS A 170 -26.56 -1.24 33.04
CA LYS A 170 -27.36 -1.94 34.06
C LYS A 170 -27.63 -1.06 35.28
N GLU A 171 -26.72 -0.13 35.56
CA GLU A 171 -26.87 0.91 36.57
C GLU A 171 -27.51 2.15 35.90
N PRO A 172 -28.78 2.49 36.23
CA PRO A 172 -29.51 3.54 35.51
C PRO A 172 -28.84 4.91 35.55
N SER A 173 -28.07 5.21 36.61
CA SER A 173 -27.33 6.47 36.73
C SER A 173 -26.26 6.65 35.64
N ASN A 174 -25.79 5.57 35.01
CA ASN A 174 -24.80 5.64 33.92
C ASN A 174 -25.42 5.91 32.54
N LEU A 175 -26.75 5.77 32.38
CA LEU A 175 -27.42 5.90 31.08
C LEU A 175 -27.19 7.28 30.46
N ALA A 176 -27.22 8.34 31.27
CA ALA A 176 -27.01 9.71 30.80
C ALA A 176 -25.62 9.91 30.18
N ALA A 177 -24.59 9.25 30.71
CA ALA A 177 -23.23 9.32 30.20
C ALA A 177 -23.05 8.51 28.90
N TRP A 178 -23.72 7.36 28.78
CA TRP A 178 -23.60 6.48 27.61
C TRP A 178 -24.47 6.91 26.42
N MET A 179 -25.58 7.62 26.64
CA MET A 179 -26.51 7.95 25.55
C MET A 179 -25.87 8.68 24.36
N PRO A 180 -25.00 9.69 24.53
CA PRO A 180 -24.32 10.32 23.40
C PRO A 180 -23.45 9.34 22.60
N ILE A 181 -22.78 8.41 23.29
CA ILE A 181 -21.90 7.40 22.68
C ILE A 181 -22.72 6.36 21.92
N LEU A 182 -23.80 5.85 22.52
CA LEU A 182 -24.69 4.85 21.91
C LEU A 182 -25.34 5.36 20.61
N ARG A 183 -25.58 6.66 20.49
CA ARG A 183 -26.10 7.28 19.26
C ARG A 183 -25.11 7.25 18.09
N THR A 184 -23.82 7.02 18.33
CA THR A 184 -22.81 6.89 17.26
C THR A 184 -22.84 5.51 16.59
N TYR A 185 -23.47 4.50 17.21
CA TYR A 185 -23.62 3.17 16.64
C TYR A 185 -24.75 3.15 15.62
N ALA A 186 -24.40 3.29 14.35
CA ALA A 186 -25.36 3.13 13.25
C ALA A 186 -25.95 1.70 13.21
N PRO A 187 -27.19 1.53 12.70
CA PRO A 187 -27.78 0.21 12.51
C PRO A 187 -26.85 -0.72 11.72
N GLY A 188 -26.63 -1.93 12.24
CA GLY A 188 -25.79 -2.96 11.61
C GLY A 188 -24.28 -2.83 11.85
N LEU A 189 -23.78 -1.76 12.50
CA LEU A 189 -22.35 -1.55 12.73
C LEU A 189 -21.68 -2.72 13.46
N LEU A 190 -22.30 -3.22 14.53
CA LEU A 190 -21.75 -4.32 15.33
C LEU A 190 -21.68 -5.63 14.53
N THR A 191 -22.73 -5.92 13.76
CA THR A 191 -22.77 -7.09 12.86
C THR A 191 -21.69 -6.99 11.78
N GLN A 192 -21.49 -5.80 11.22
CA GLN A 192 -20.41 -5.56 10.26
C GLN A 192 -19.03 -5.73 10.90
N CYS A 193 -18.83 -5.25 12.13
CA CYS A 193 -17.57 -5.44 12.85
C CYS A 193 -17.22 -6.93 13.00
N VAL A 194 -18.19 -7.75 13.44
CA VAL A 194 -18.01 -9.20 13.56
C VAL A 194 -17.74 -9.84 12.19
N ALA A 195 -18.57 -9.54 11.20
CA ALA A 195 -18.45 -10.12 9.86
C ALA A 195 -17.11 -9.78 9.20
N SER A 196 -16.63 -8.54 9.32
CA SER A 196 -15.34 -8.12 8.77
C SER A 196 -14.16 -8.78 9.48
N GLN A 197 -14.24 -9.01 10.80
CA GLN A 197 -13.20 -9.75 11.53
C GLN A 197 -13.13 -11.21 11.06
N GLU A 198 -14.29 -11.86 10.95
CA GLU A 198 -14.38 -13.23 10.47
C GLU A 198 -13.90 -13.36 9.02
N LEU A 199 -14.24 -12.39 8.16
CA LEU A 199 -13.82 -12.35 6.77
C LEU A 199 -12.29 -12.28 6.66
N ALA A 200 -11.64 -11.35 7.36
CA ALA A 200 -10.19 -11.20 7.34
C ALA A 200 -9.47 -12.49 7.77
N VAL A 201 -9.91 -13.11 8.87
CA VAL A 201 -9.36 -14.39 9.36
C VAL A 201 -9.59 -15.51 8.36
N ARG A 202 -10.80 -15.62 7.78
CA ARG A 202 -11.14 -16.66 6.80
C ARG A 202 -10.30 -16.56 5.54
N MET A 203 -10.14 -15.37 4.98
CA MET A 203 -9.35 -15.14 3.78
C MET A 203 -7.90 -15.55 3.99
N VAL A 204 -7.27 -15.01 5.05
CA VAL A 204 -5.85 -15.26 5.32
C VAL A 204 -5.60 -16.72 5.71
N SER A 205 -6.46 -17.33 6.53
CA SER A 205 -6.31 -18.76 6.87
C SER A 205 -6.50 -19.66 5.65
N SER A 206 -7.46 -19.37 4.78
CA SER A 206 -7.65 -20.11 3.52
C SER A 206 -6.41 -20.02 2.63
N TRP A 207 -5.86 -18.82 2.43
CA TRP A 207 -4.69 -18.64 1.57
C TRP A 207 -3.42 -19.26 2.15
N LEU A 208 -3.16 -19.11 3.45
CA LEU A 208 -2.03 -19.73 4.11
C LEU A 208 -2.08 -21.26 3.98
N ALA A 209 -3.24 -21.87 4.23
CA ALA A 209 -3.41 -23.32 4.11
C ALA A 209 -3.25 -23.78 2.65
N LYS A 210 -3.85 -23.06 1.70
CA LYS A 210 -3.85 -23.42 0.29
C LYS A 210 -2.50 -23.21 -0.40
N TYR A 211 -1.68 -22.26 0.05
CA TYR A 211 -0.47 -21.86 -0.67
C TYR A 211 0.81 -22.04 0.15
N MET A 212 0.96 -21.33 1.28
CA MET A 212 2.19 -21.36 2.08
C MET A 212 2.43 -22.73 2.73
N PHE A 213 1.35 -23.40 3.15
CA PHE A 213 1.38 -24.67 3.87
C PHE A 213 0.73 -25.82 3.08
N ALA A 214 0.56 -25.69 1.77
CA ALA A 214 -0.16 -26.66 0.93
C ALA A 214 0.30 -28.12 1.09
N SER A 215 1.58 -28.33 1.43
CA SER A 215 2.19 -29.65 1.61
C SER A 215 2.26 -30.13 3.07
N GLN A 216 1.65 -29.42 4.03
CA GLN A 216 1.68 -29.75 5.45
C GLN A 216 0.35 -30.39 5.88
N GLU A 217 0.40 -31.53 6.58
CA GLU A 217 -0.82 -32.22 7.05
C GLU A 217 -1.67 -31.35 7.99
N ASN A 218 -1.02 -30.51 8.80
CA ASN A 218 -1.67 -29.58 9.72
C ASN A 218 -1.86 -28.17 9.15
N ALA A 219 -1.90 -28.02 7.81
CA ALA A 219 -1.99 -26.72 7.13
C ALA A 219 -3.14 -25.85 7.62
N ALA A 220 -4.36 -26.42 7.72
CA ALA A 220 -5.55 -25.69 8.13
C ALA A 220 -5.47 -25.17 9.58
N GLU A 221 -4.97 -26.01 10.49
CA GLU A 221 -4.80 -25.62 11.91
C GLU A 221 -3.74 -24.52 12.04
N LYS A 222 -2.58 -24.70 11.40
CA LYS A 222 -1.49 -23.73 11.43
C LYS A 222 -1.91 -22.39 10.83
N ALA A 223 -2.59 -22.43 9.69
CA ALA A 223 -3.10 -21.25 9.02
C ALA A 223 -4.16 -20.51 9.86
N GLY A 224 -5.07 -21.25 10.51
CA GLY A 224 -6.06 -20.69 11.42
C GLY A 224 -5.42 -19.94 12.60
N LYS A 225 -4.41 -20.54 13.23
CA LYS A 225 -3.67 -19.90 14.34
C LYS A 225 -2.95 -18.62 13.91
N ILE A 226 -2.25 -18.66 12.78
CA ILE A 226 -1.53 -17.50 12.25
C ILE A 226 -2.50 -16.38 11.87
N ALA A 227 -3.58 -16.70 11.16
CA ALA A 227 -4.58 -15.70 10.76
C ALA A 227 -5.26 -15.06 11.97
N ALA A 228 -5.62 -15.85 12.97
CA ALA A 228 -6.19 -15.36 14.22
C ALA A 228 -5.21 -14.43 14.96
N TRP A 229 -3.93 -14.79 15.02
CA TRP A 229 -2.91 -13.95 15.65
C TRP A 229 -2.76 -12.61 14.93
N PHE A 230 -2.66 -12.59 13.60
CA PHE A 230 -2.58 -11.33 12.83
C PHE A 230 -3.83 -10.45 12.97
N ALA A 231 -4.99 -11.03 13.29
CA ALA A 231 -6.25 -10.32 13.51
C ALA A 231 -6.48 -9.92 14.99
N ASP A 232 -5.61 -10.34 15.90
CA ASP A 232 -5.81 -10.12 17.33
C ASP A 232 -5.40 -8.71 17.76
N TYR A 233 -6.40 -7.82 17.78
CA TYR A 233 -6.25 -6.46 18.25
C TYR A 233 -5.71 -6.37 19.69
N GLU A 234 -6.06 -7.30 20.58
CA GLU A 234 -5.69 -7.21 22.00
C GLU A 234 -4.19 -7.46 22.19
N SER A 235 -3.61 -8.38 21.41
CA SER A 235 -2.16 -8.61 21.37
C SER A 235 -1.39 -7.44 20.76
N PHE A 236 -1.92 -6.78 19.72
CA PHE A 236 -1.20 -5.71 19.05
C PHE A 236 -1.41 -4.32 19.65
N GLN A 237 -2.58 -4.05 20.25
CA GLN A 237 -3.04 -2.78 20.84
C GLN A 237 -3.10 -1.58 19.87
N SER A 238 -2.46 -1.68 18.71
CA SER A 238 -2.36 -0.66 17.67
C SER A 238 -2.35 -1.31 16.30
N HIS A 239 -3.17 -0.79 15.38
CA HIS A 239 -3.19 -1.23 13.98
C HIS A 239 -1.88 -0.91 13.23
N GLY A 240 -1.07 0.02 13.76
CA GLY A 240 0.26 0.32 13.25
C GLY A 240 1.38 -0.50 13.90
N ARG A 241 1.06 -1.49 14.75
CA ARG A 241 2.07 -2.28 15.45
C ARG A 241 2.90 -3.07 14.43
N ARG A 242 4.22 -2.89 14.49
CA ARG A 242 5.17 -3.63 13.65
C ARG A 242 5.12 -5.12 13.98
N VAL A 243 5.02 -5.95 12.94
CA VAL A 243 5.36 -7.38 12.95
C VAL A 243 6.65 -7.56 12.17
N GLY A 244 7.76 -7.73 12.89
CA GLY A 244 9.07 -7.98 12.30
C GLY A 244 9.24 -9.42 11.78
N PRO A 245 10.33 -9.69 11.05
CA PRO A 245 10.60 -11.04 10.53
C PRO A 245 10.79 -12.09 11.62
N ASP A 246 11.41 -11.77 12.76
CA ASP A 246 11.55 -12.69 13.91
C ASP A 246 10.19 -13.09 14.47
N GLN A 247 9.32 -12.12 14.69
CA GLN A 247 7.96 -12.37 15.19
C GLN A 247 7.14 -13.19 14.20
N ALA A 248 7.24 -12.90 12.90
CA ALA A 248 6.56 -13.70 11.88
C ALA A 248 7.05 -15.15 11.85
N LEU A 249 8.36 -15.37 12.00
CA LEU A 249 8.97 -16.71 12.13
C LEU A 249 8.50 -17.45 13.38
N GLU A 250 8.47 -16.77 14.54
CA GLU A 250 7.98 -17.33 15.80
C GLU A 250 6.52 -17.79 15.70
N GLN A 251 5.69 -17.07 14.95
CA GLN A 251 4.30 -17.46 14.67
C GLN A 251 4.18 -18.57 13.62
N GLY A 252 5.29 -18.94 12.96
CA GLY A 252 5.34 -20.04 12.01
C GLY A 252 5.08 -19.66 10.55
N VAL A 253 5.08 -18.36 10.22
CA VAL A 253 5.05 -17.86 8.83
C VAL A 253 6.35 -18.25 8.13
N LYS A 254 6.26 -18.71 6.87
CA LYS A 254 7.44 -19.03 6.05
C LYS A 254 8.12 -17.75 5.56
N VAL A 255 8.96 -17.17 6.41
CA VAL A 255 9.78 -16.00 6.12
C VAL A 255 11.22 -16.41 5.82
N LEU A 256 11.79 -15.87 4.73
CA LEU A 256 13.21 -15.96 4.42
C LEU A 256 13.86 -14.59 4.63
N ARG A 257 15.08 -14.59 5.18
CA ARG A 257 15.85 -13.36 5.40
C ARG A 257 16.44 -12.90 4.08
N LEU A 258 16.16 -11.66 3.69
CA LEU A 258 16.81 -11.05 2.52
C LEU A 258 18.33 -11.05 2.67
N GLU A 259 18.83 -10.82 3.89
CA GLU A 259 20.25 -10.80 4.25
C GLU A 259 20.96 -12.15 4.03
N SER A 260 20.22 -13.26 3.85
CA SER A 260 20.83 -14.57 3.57
C SER A 260 21.46 -14.66 2.18
N ASN A 261 21.13 -13.75 1.27
CA ASN A 261 21.70 -13.67 -0.07
C ASN A 261 21.91 -12.20 -0.47
N GLN A 262 23.15 -11.73 -0.37
CA GLN A 262 23.51 -10.34 -0.64
C GLN A 262 23.15 -9.90 -2.07
N GLN A 263 23.36 -10.78 -3.06
CA GLN A 263 23.07 -10.45 -4.46
C GLN A 263 21.56 -10.25 -4.69
N LEU A 264 20.74 -11.11 -4.09
CA LEU A 264 19.28 -10.99 -4.14
C LEU A 264 18.81 -9.75 -3.36
N GLN A 265 19.37 -9.51 -2.18
CA GLN A 265 19.06 -8.34 -1.37
C GLN A 265 19.33 -7.05 -2.15
N ASP A 266 20.51 -6.91 -2.74
CA ASP A 266 20.90 -5.74 -3.51
C ASP A 266 19.97 -5.51 -4.70
N ALA A 267 19.59 -6.58 -5.42
CA ALA A 267 18.67 -6.50 -6.55
C ALA A 267 17.26 -6.05 -6.14
N VAL A 268 16.71 -6.62 -5.05
CA VAL A 268 15.38 -6.26 -4.53
C VAL A 268 15.36 -4.82 -4.00
N LEU A 269 16.37 -4.45 -3.21
CA LEU A 269 16.48 -3.09 -2.67
C LEU A 269 16.72 -2.07 -3.79
N ALA A 270 17.42 -2.44 -4.86
CA ALA A 270 17.59 -1.55 -6.00
C ALA A 270 16.25 -1.22 -6.68
N VAL A 271 15.37 -2.20 -6.86
CA VAL A 271 14.00 -1.95 -7.37
C VAL A 271 13.23 -1.04 -6.42
N HIS A 272 13.26 -1.33 -5.11
CA HIS A 272 12.57 -0.54 -4.11
C HIS A 272 13.06 0.92 -4.07
N HIS A 273 14.37 1.15 -4.00
CA HIS A 273 14.93 2.49 -3.96
C HIS A 273 14.69 3.27 -5.26
N ALA A 274 14.69 2.61 -6.42
CA ALA A 274 14.31 3.26 -7.67
C ALA A 274 12.84 3.73 -7.65
N ALA A 275 11.94 2.94 -7.05
CA ALA A 275 10.56 3.34 -6.81
C ALA A 275 10.47 4.53 -5.84
N MET A 276 11.20 4.51 -4.72
CA MET A 276 11.22 5.62 -3.76
C MET A 276 11.70 6.91 -4.42
N HIS A 277 12.80 6.87 -5.18
CA HIS A 277 13.24 8.04 -5.93
C HIS A 277 12.23 8.51 -6.99
N THR A 278 11.47 7.59 -7.59
CA THR A 278 10.37 7.96 -8.49
C THR A 278 9.29 8.74 -7.74
N PHE A 279 8.91 8.30 -6.54
CA PHE A 279 7.91 9.00 -5.72
C PHE A 279 8.38 10.36 -5.23
N SER A 280 9.64 10.47 -4.81
CA SER A 280 10.21 11.75 -4.37
C SER A 280 10.42 12.72 -5.54
N GLY A 281 10.71 12.21 -6.74
CA GLY A 281 11.04 13.01 -7.93
C GLY A 281 9.88 13.32 -8.87
N THR A 282 8.71 12.69 -8.69
CA THR A 282 7.56 12.82 -9.60
C THR A 282 6.23 12.83 -8.85
N PRO A 283 5.11 13.29 -9.45
CA PRO A 283 3.77 13.20 -8.83
C PRO A 283 3.20 11.78 -8.67
N ALA A 284 3.93 10.71 -8.99
CA ALA A 284 3.46 9.32 -8.91
C ALA A 284 3.05 8.95 -7.48
N MET A 285 1.87 8.34 -7.28
CA MET A 285 1.34 7.95 -5.97
C MET A 285 1.35 6.43 -5.78
N LYS A 286 1.04 5.67 -6.84
CA LYS A 286 1.12 4.20 -6.88
C LYS A 286 1.77 3.77 -8.18
N ILE A 287 2.58 2.72 -8.11
CA ILE A 287 3.26 2.11 -9.25
C ILE A 287 2.96 0.61 -9.19
N ILE A 288 2.35 0.09 -10.26
CA ILE A 288 2.24 -1.34 -10.55
C ILE A 288 2.97 -1.57 -11.87
N GLU A 289 4.15 -2.19 -11.85
CA GLU A 289 5.02 -2.29 -13.02
C GLU A 289 5.76 -3.61 -13.08
N ASN A 290 5.99 -4.13 -14.29
CA ASN A 290 6.73 -5.37 -14.49
C ASN A 290 8.10 -5.18 -15.16
N HIS A 291 8.87 -6.26 -15.16
CA HIS A 291 10.20 -6.34 -15.77
C HIS A 291 10.25 -6.22 -17.31
N HIS A 292 9.10 -6.27 -18.00
CA HIS A 292 8.98 -5.96 -19.43
C HIS A 292 8.64 -4.48 -19.72
N GLY A 293 8.52 -3.65 -18.68
CA GLY A 293 8.24 -2.23 -18.81
C GLY A 293 6.76 -1.88 -19.01
N ARG A 294 5.83 -2.82 -18.78
CA ARG A 294 4.39 -2.50 -18.68
C ARG A 294 4.13 -1.95 -17.29
N ALA A 295 3.52 -0.77 -17.24
CA ALA A 295 3.35 -0.02 -16.00
C ALA A 295 1.98 0.66 -15.96
N TRP A 296 1.39 0.65 -14.77
CA TRP A 296 0.27 1.48 -14.39
C TRP A 296 0.70 2.37 -13.24
N ILE A 297 0.70 3.68 -13.48
CA ILE A 297 1.17 4.67 -12.52
C ILE A 297 0.05 5.69 -12.28
N THR A 298 -0.43 5.76 -11.04
CA THR A 298 -1.35 6.82 -10.64
C THR A 298 -0.55 8.05 -10.22
N GLN A 299 -1.05 9.25 -10.51
CA GLN A 299 -0.35 10.50 -10.22
C GLN A 299 -1.29 11.49 -9.53
N SER A 300 -0.76 12.32 -8.63
CA SER A 300 -1.51 13.44 -8.06
C SER A 300 -1.64 14.54 -9.12
N GLY A 301 -2.85 14.75 -9.65
CA GLY A 301 -3.14 15.86 -10.56
C GLY A 301 -3.82 17.02 -9.84
N GLN A 302 -3.39 18.26 -10.10
CA GLN A 302 -4.29 19.40 -9.94
C GLN A 302 -5.24 19.40 -11.14
N VAL A 303 -6.52 19.07 -10.93
CA VAL A 303 -7.56 19.41 -11.90
C VAL A 303 -7.71 20.94 -11.84
N ARG A 304 -7.06 21.65 -12.77
CA ARG A 304 -7.42 23.05 -13.04
C ARG A 304 -8.77 23.01 -13.73
N ILE A 305 -9.85 23.10 -12.96
CA ILE A 305 -11.18 23.36 -13.53
C ILE A 305 -11.10 24.78 -14.08
N ALA A 306 -10.94 24.90 -15.40
CA ALA A 306 -11.21 26.16 -16.08
C ALA A 306 -12.70 26.42 -15.91
N VAL A 307 -13.05 27.39 -15.06
CA VAL A 307 -14.43 27.87 -14.94
C VAL A 307 -14.82 28.45 -16.31
N PRO A 308 -15.80 27.89 -17.03
CA PRO A 308 -16.26 28.48 -18.27
C PRO A 308 -16.90 29.83 -17.93
N GLY A 309 -16.30 30.93 -18.40
CA GLY A 309 -16.89 32.26 -18.26
C GLY A 309 -15.97 33.37 -17.73
N GLN A 310 -14.72 33.10 -17.35
CA GLN A 310 -13.75 34.20 -17.20
C GLN A 310 -13.12 34.52 -18.55
N PRO A 311 -13.27 35.75 -19.08
CA PRO A 311 -12.48 36.18 -20.23
C PRO A 311 -11.00 36.06 -19.86
N PRO A 312 -10.12 35.69 -20.81
CA PRO A 312 -8.69 35.74 -20.57
C PRO A 312 -8.34 37.15 -20.12
N THR A 313 -7.80 37.29 -18.91
CA THR A 313 -7.17 38.55 -18.50
C THR A 313 -6.05 38.82 -19.48
N SER A 314 -6.23 39.87 -20.29
CA SER A 314 -5.25 40.31 -21.27
C SER A 314 -3.89 40.47 -20.60
N PRO A 315 -2.78 40.01 -21.22
CA PRO A 315 -1.47 40.38 -20.74
C PRO A 315 -1.33 41.90 -20.89
N THR A 316 -1.32 42.62 -19.77
CA THR A 316 -0.98 44.05 -19.75
C THR A 316 0.48 44.18 -20.16
N GLY A 317 0.71 44.37 -21.44
CA GLY A 317 1.99 44.68 -22.02
C GLY A 317 1.88 45.93 -22.89
N THR A 318 2.24 47.09 -22.34
CA THR A 318 2.98 48.10 -23.10
C THR A 318 4.09 48.68 -22.22
N PRO A 319 5.36 48.61 -22.64
CA PRO A 319 6.45 49.27 -21.96
C PRO A 319 6.40 50.77 -22.22
N ASN A 320 6.51 51.57 -21.16
CA ASN A 320 6.58 53.01 -21.21
C ASN A 320 7.87 53.45 -21.93
N ARG A 321 7.74 53.81 -23.22
CA ARG A 321 8.82 54.29 -24.09
C ARG A 321 8.96 55.81 -23.93
N ALA A 322 9.36 56.28 -22.75
CA ALA A 322 9.57 57.69 -22.47
C ALA A 322 10.60 57.95 -21.35
N ALA A 323 11.86 57.52 -21.55
CA ALA A 323 13.03 58.09 -20.84
C ALA A 323 14.33 57.44 -21.35
N LYS A 324 14.84 57.87 -22.52
CA LYS A 324 16.27 57.80 -22.92
C LYS A 324 16.46 58.44 -24.30
N ARG A 325 16.17 59.73 -24.40
CA ARG A 325 16.62 60.61 -25.50
C ARG A 325 16.56 62.08 -25.05
N ARG A 326 17.28 62.40 -23.97
CA ARG A 326 17.68 63.76 -23.62
C ARG A 326 19.07 63.72 -22.99
N GLU A 327 20.06 63.41 -23.82
CA GLU A 327 21.45 63.81 -23.58
C GLU A 327 22.15 63.96 -24.93
N LYS A 328 21.67 64.95 -25.68
CA LYS A 328 22.42 65.65 -26.72
C LYS A 328 21.86 67.08 -26.71
N PHE A 329 22.76 68.05 -26.58
CA PHE A 329 22.55 69.49 -26.37
C PHE A 329 22.44 69.97 -24.92
N ARG A 330 23.61 69.99 -24.27
CA ARG A 330 24.02 71.10 -23.41
C ARG A 330 25.29 71.71 -24.04
N ARG A 331 25.10 72.75 -24.85
CA ARG A 331 25.79 74.02 -24.67
C ARG A 331 24.88 74.86 -23.79
#